data_AF-A0A920SC60-F1
#
_entry.id   AF-A0A920SC60-F1
#
_cell.length_a   1.000
_cell.length_b   1.000
_cell.length_c   1.000
_cell.angle_alpha   90.00
_cell.angle_beta   90.00
_cell.angle_gamma   90.00
#
_symmetry.space_group_name_H-M   'P 1'
#
loop_
_entity.id
_entity.type
_entity.pdbx_description
1 polymer ?
#
loop_
_entity_poly.entity_id
_entity_poly.type
_entity_poly.pdbx_seq_one_letter_code
_entity_poly.pdbx_strand_id
1 'polypeptide(L)'
;MNVHLVDGTYELFRSYFALPPIYAPDGRSVGAVRGIVQSLLYLLREDQVTHIGCAFDHTVLSFRNELFSGYKTGDGTPEDLLSQFELAEKAVEALGILIWPMVEYEADDALATAALKCSAIPTVEQVVICSADKDLAQMVKGDSVVCYDRRRGIVIDEDGVVEKFGVSPRSIPDFLALTGDAG
;
A
#
# COMPACT_ATOMS: atom_id res chain seq x y z
N MET A 1 16.32 -9.08 10.01
CA MET A 1 15.23 -8.08 10.19
C MET A 1 14.18 -8.28 9.12
N ASN A 2 12.89 -8.21 9.45
CA ASN A 2 11.82 -8.21 8.45
C ASN A 2 11.12 -6.85 8.41
N VAL A 3 11.06 -6.27 7.23
CA VAL A 3 10.53 -4.93 6.97
C VAL A 3 9.17 -5.06 6.29
N HIS A 4 8.13 -4.48 6.87
CA HIS A 4 6.80 -4.43 6.27
C HIS A 4 6.54 -3.04 5.68
N LEU A 5 6.18 -2.99 4.40
CA LEU A 5 5.91 -1.75 3.68
C LEU A 5 4.42 -1.72 3.35
N VAL A 6 3.68 -0.85 4.02
CA VAL A 6 2.22 -0.81 3.95
C VAL A 6 1.74 0.27 2.99
N ASP A 7 0.83 -0.10 2.12
CA ASP A 7 0.04 0.83 1.33
C ASP A 7 -1.12 1.39 2.18
N GLY A 8 -0.89 2.57 2.74
CA GLY A 8 -1.82 3.26 3.62
C GLY A 8 -3.06 3.76 2.87
N THR A 9 -2.90 4.20 1.62
CA THR A 9 -4.03 4.57 0.76
C THR A 9 -4.95 3.38 0.58
N TYR A 10 -4.41 2.25 0.13
CA TYR A 10 -5.18 1.02 -0.07
C TYR A 10 -5.87 0.56 1.22
N GLU A 11 -5.15 0.54 2.35
CA GLU A 11 -5.72 0.15 3.64
C GLU A 11 -6.85 1.07 4.11
N LEU A 12 -6.76 2.37 3.82
CA LEU A 12 -7.80 3.35 4.14
C LEU A 12 -9.06 3.12 3.29
N PHE A 13 -8.92 3.02 1.98
CA PHE A 13 -10.02 2.72 1.06
C PHE A 13 -10.68 1.37 1.40
N ARG A 14 -9.87 0.34 1.64
CA ARG A 14 -10.34 -0.98 2.06
C ARG A 14 -11.15 -0.90 3.34
N SER A 15 -10.66 -0.17 4.34
CA SER A 15 -11.35 0.00 5.62
C SER A 15 -12.69 0.72 5.46
N TYR A 16 -12.72 1.77 4.63
CA TYR A 16 -13.93 2.54 4.35
C TYR A 16 -15.04 1.67 3.72
N PHE A 17 -14.72 0.89 2.69
CA PHE A 17 -15.73 0.08 2.00
C PHE A 17 -16.08 -1.22 2.72
N ALA A 18 -15.21 -1.73 3.61
CA ALA A 18 -15.45 -2.98 4.33
C ALA A 18 -16.18 -2.81 5.67
N LEU A 19 -16.14 -1.61 6.28
CA LEU A 19 -16.65 -1.35 7.62
C LEU A 19 -17.88 -0.44 7.58
N PRO A 20 -18.81 -0.57 8.52
CA PRO A 20 -19.91 0.38 8.66
C PRO A 20 -19.36 1.78 9.00
N PRO A 21 -20.05 2.86 8.59
CA PRO A 21 -19.62 4.22 8.91
C PRO A 21 -19.66 4.43 10.43
N ILE A 22 -18.62 5.09 10.93
CA ILE A 22 -18.47 5.45 12.35
C ILE A 22 -18.13 6.93 12.40
N TYR A 23 -18.76 7.64 13.32
CA TYR A 23 -18.60 9.08 13.49
C TYR A 23 -17.96 9.40 14.84
N ALA A 24 -17.08 10.40 14.84
CA ALA A 24 -16.57 11.01 16.06
C ALA A 24 -17.67 11.85 16.74
N PRO A 25 -17.51 12.25 18.02
CA PRO A 25 -18.49 13.07 18.73
C PRO A 25 -18.80 14.42 18.06
N ASP A 26 -17.88 14.93 17.25
CA ASP A 26 -18.03 16.15 16.46
C ASP A 26 -18.72 15.93 15.10
N GLY A 27 -19.14 14.69 14.81
CA GLY A 27 -19.86 14.32 13.58
C GLY A 27 -18.97 13.93 12.40
N ARG A 28 -17.63 14.02 12.51
CA ARG A 28 -16.73 13.62 11.41
C ARG A 28 -16.72 12.10 11.21
N SER A 29 -16.68 11.66 9.95
CA SER A 29 -16.47 10.25 9.60
C SER A 29 -15.06 9.83 10.01
N VAL A 30 -14.93 8.72 10.73
CA VAL A 30 -13.66 8.18 11.24
C VAL A 30 -13.57 6.65 11.12
N GLY A 31 -14.52 6.03 10.42
CA GLY A 31 -14.59 4.58 10.26
C GLY A 31 -13.37 3.98 9.56
N ALA A 32 -12.89 4.64 8.50
CA ALA A 32 -11.73 4.20 7.75
C ALA A 32 -10.45 4.33 8.58
N VAL A 33 -10.28 5.47 9.28
CA VAL A 33 -9.15 5.70 10.21
C VAL A 33 -9.12 4.64 11.30
N ARG A 34 -10.26 4.32 11.90
CA ARG A 34 -10.34 3.26 12.91
C ARG A 34 -9.92 1.90 12.32
N GLY A 35 -10.37 1.60 11.10
CA GLY A 35 -10.04 0.36 10.41
C GLY A 35 -8.55 0.19 10.15
N ILE A 36 -7.89 1.21 9.60
CA ILE A 36 -6.44 1.16 9.34
C ILE A 36 -5.63 1.06 10.65
N VAL A 37 -6.00 1.81 11.70
CA VAL A 37 -5.35 1.71 13.01
C VAL A 37 -5.48 0.29 13.58
N GLN A 38 -6.68 -0.30 13.53
CA GLN A 38 -6.89 -1.66 14.00
C GLN A 38 -6.07 -2.67 13.16
N SER A 39 -6.07 -2.50 11.85
CA SER A 39 -5.30 -3.32 10.90
C SER A 39 -3.81 -3.30 11.23
N LEU A 40 -3.24 -2.13 11.48
CA LEU A 40 -1.81 -1.96 11.81
C LEU A 40 -1.47 -2.44 13.22
N LEU A 41 -2.35 -2.26 14.20
CA LEU A 41 -2.17 -2.83 15.54
C LEU A 41 -2.14 -4.36 15.53
N TYR A 42 -2.86 -5.02 14.62
CA TYR A 42 -2.72 -6.47 14.43
C TYR A 42 -1.36 -6.82 13.84
N LEU A 43 -0.90 -6.09 12.82
CA LEU A 43 0.42 -6.32 12.22
C LEU A 43 1.55 -6.15 13.24
N LEU A 44 1.50 -5.10 14.06
CA LEU A 44 2.52 -4.82 15.09
C LEU A 44 2.60 -5.90 16.19
N ARG A 45 1.62 -6.81 16.29
CA ARG A 45 1.64 -7.92 17.24
C ARG A 45 2.27 -9.20 16.67
N GLU A 46 2.56 -9.21 15.38
CA GLU A 46 3.15 -10.37 14.73
C GLU A 46 4.65 -10.42 15.04
N ASP A 47 5.11 -11.51 15.64
CA ASP A 47 6.49 -11.64 16.17
C ASP A 47 7.57 -11.43 15.10
N GLN A 48 7.26 -11.70 13.83
CA GLN A 48 8.18 -11.53 12.72
C GLN A 48 8.30 -10.07 12.25
N VAL A 49 7.40 -9.16 12.65
CA VAL A 49 7.42 -7.74 12.21
C VAL A 49 8.43 -6.97 13.06
N THR A 50 9.55 -6.58 12.45
CA THR A 50 10.60 -5.83 13.16
C THR A 50 10.63 -4.35 12.82
N HIS A 51 10.23 -3.99 11.60
CA HIS A 51 10.22 -2.63 11.09
C HIS A 51 9.00 -2.45 10.20
N ILE A 52 8.44 -1.25 10.18
CA ILE A 52 7.28 -0.91 9.37
C ILE A 52 7.42 0.49 8.79
N GLY A 53 7.11 0.63 7.51
CA GLY A 53 6.92 1.90 6.82
C GLY A 53 5.54 1.91 6.14
N CYS A 54 4.93 3.08 6.02
CA CYS A 54 3.60 3.24 5.44
C CYS A 54 3.60 4.39 4.44
N ALA A 55 3.13 4.16 3.22
CA ALA A 55 3.01 5.21 2.20
C ALA A 55 1.54 5.61 2.02
N PHE A 56 1.29 6.90 1.79
CA PHE A 56 -0.03 7.44 1.45
C PHE A 56 0.09 8.31 0.20
N ASP A 57 -0.91 8.28 -0.65
CA ASP A 57 -1.12 9.26 -1.70
C ASP A 57 -1.76 10.49 -1.03
N HIS A 58 -0.90 11.40 -0.57
CA HIS A 58 -1.35 12.62 0.10
C HIS A 58 -2.14 13.51 -0.87
N THR A 59 -1.75 13.50 -2.14
CA THR A 59 -2.50 14.08 -3.24
C THR A 59 -2.91 13.02 -4.24
N VAL A 60 -4.13 13.16 -4.76
CA VAL A 60 -4.69 12.23 -5.76
C VAL A 60 -3.96 12.32 -7.10
N LEU A 61 -3.51 13.53 -7.46
CA LEU A 61 -2.81 13.78 -8.71
C LEU A 61 -1.30 13.61 -8.52
N SER A 62 -0.64 13.08 -9.54
CA SER A 62 0.81 12.90 -9.62
C SER A 62 1.36 13.40 -10.95
N PHE A 63 2.68 13.29 -11.14
CA PHE A 63 3.30 13.58 -12.44
C PHE A 63 2.71 12.74 -13.59
N ARG A 64 2.12 11.56 -13.30
CA ARG A 64 1.51 10.69 -14.32
C ARG A 64 0.32 11.38 -15.01
N ASN A 65 -0.38 12.30 -14.33
CA ASN A 65 -1.47 13.08 -14.90
C ASN A 65 -1.04 14.04 -16.01
N GLU A 66 0.21 14.52 -15.99
CA GLU A 66 0.77 15.36 -17.07
C GLU A 66 1.07 14.52 -18.32
N LEU A 67 1.38 13.24 -18.12
CA LEU A 67 1.70 12.30 -19.20
C LEU A 67 0.44 11.69 -19.83
N PHE A 68 -0.59 11.40 -19.00
CA PHE A 68 -1.81 10.72 -19.42
C PHE A 68 -3.05 11.44 -18.89
N SER A 69 -3.77 12.10 -19.81
CA SER A 69 -5.03 12.77 -19.50
C SER A 69 -6.09 11.77 -19.00
N GLY A 70 -6.75 12.10 -17.89
CA GLY A 70 -7.78 11.26 -17.28
C GLY A 70 -7.27 10.14 -16.37
N TYR A 71 -5.96 10.05 -16.13
CA TYR A 71 -5.39 9.12 -15.15
C TYR A 71 -5.84 9.50 -13.72
N LYS A 72 -6.23 8.52 -12.88
CA LYS A 72 -6.59 8.68 -11.45
C LYS A 72 -7.10 10.08 -11.05
N THR A 73 -8.22 10.53 -11.62
CA THR A 73 -8.70 11.92 -11.40
C THR A 73 -9.27 12.16 -10.01
N GLY A 74 -9.52 11.10 -9.24
CA GLY A 74 -10.21 11.15 -7.94
C GLY A 74 -11.73 11.22 -8.05
N ASP A 75 -12.27 11.35 -9.26
CA ASP A 75 -13.70 11.47 -9.50
C ASP A 75 -14.46 10.26 -8.94
N GLY A 76 -15.54 10.54 -8.20
CA GLY A 76 -16.36 9.49 -7.57
C GLY A 76 -15.87 9.01 -6.21
N THR A 77 -14.72 9.50 -5.71
CA THR A 77 -14.29 9.22 -4.34
C THR A 77 -15.20 9.95 -3.34
N PRO A 78 -15.80 9.25 -2.34
CA PRO A 78 -16.65 9.91 -1.35
C PRO A 78 -15.91 11.00 -0.56
N GLU A 79 -16.53 12.16 -0.39
CA GLU A 79 -15.94 13.30 0.31
C GLU A 79 -15.59 12.97 1.77
N ASP A 80 -16.42 12.15 2.44
CA ASP A 80 -16.18 11.72 3.81
C ASP A 80 -15.02 10.73 3.93
N LEU A 81 -14.68 9.98 2.88
CA LEU A 81 -13.43 9.23 2.78
C LEU A 81 -12.24 10.17 2.59
N LEU A 82 -12.31 11.10 1.64
CA LEU A 82 -11.23 12.07 1.41
C LEU A 82 -10.90 12.87 2.68
N SER A 83 -11.91 13.23 3.46
CA SER A 83 -11.75 13.95 4.73
C SER A 83 -10.98 13.18 5.81
N GLN A 84 -10.78 11.87 5.64
CA GLN A 84 -10.11 11.00 6.61
C GLN A 84 -8.61 10.82 6.37
N PHE A 85 -8.07 11.24 5.22
CA PHE A 85 -6.65 11.02 4.87
C PHE A 85 -5.68 11.64 5.87
N GLU A 86 -5.79 12.95 6.12
CA GLU A 86 -4.90 13.64 7.06
C GLU A 86 -4.99 13.06 8.48
N LEU A 87 -6.19 12.63 8.89
CA LEU A 87 -6.39 11.98 10.18
C LEU A 87 -5.79 10.57 10.22
N ALA A 88 -5.86 9.83 9.11
CA ALA A 88 -5.24 8.51 8.98
C ALA A 88 -3.71 8.61 9.08
N GLU A 89 -3.08 9.53 8.35
CA GLU A 89 -1.64 9.77 8.42
C GLU A 89 -1.19 10.06 9.85
N LYS A 90 -1.85 11.01 10.53
CA LYS A 90 -1.58 11.35 11.94
C LYS A 90 -1.78 10.16 12.88
N ALA A 91 -2.83 9.37 12.66
CA ALA A 91 -3.11 8.21 13.49
C ALA A 91 -2.06 7.10 13.31
N VAL A 92 -1.59 6.87 12.09
CA VAL A 92 -0.51 5.91 11.79
C VAL A 92 0.82 6.39 12.37
N GLU A 93 1.16 7.67 12.21
CA GLU A 93 2.35 8.27 12.82
C GLU A 93 2.31 8.15 14.35
N ALA A 94 1.15 8.34 14.98
CA ALA A 94 0.97 8.20 16.43
C ALA A 94 1.19 6.76 16.94
N LEU A 95 1.12 5.74 16.08
CA LEU A 95 1.53 4.36 16.41
C LEU A 95 3.06 4.18 16.41
N GLY A 96 3.82 5.21 16.07
CA GLY A 96 5.28 5.16 15.91
C GLY A 96 5.74 4.62 14.56
N ILE A 97 4.84 4.55 13.58
CA ILE A 97 5.13 4.05 12.23
C ILE A 97 5.70 5.18 11.39
N LEU A 98 6.79 4.92 10.67
CA LEU A 98 7.34 5.86 9.70
C LEU A 98 6.38 6.00 8.52
N ILE A 99 5.95 7.22 8.22
CA ILE A 99 5.05 7.52 7.11
C ILE A 99 5.76 8.24 5.97
N TRP A 100 5.34 7.96 4.74
CA TRP A 100 5.70 8.68 3.52
C TRP A 100 4.41 9.26 2.89
N PRO A 101 4.03 10.49 3.23
CA PRO A 101 2.93 11.20 2.55
C PRO A 101 3.43 11.70 1.19
N MET A 102 2.99 11.05 0.12
CA MET A 102 3.47 11.26 -1.23
C MET A 102 2.65 12.35 -1.94
N VAL A 103 3.35 13.35 -2.49
CA VAL A 103 2.75 14.53 -3.13
C VAL A 103 3.03 14.56 -4.63
N GLU A 104 4.28 14.43 -5.04
CA GLU A 104 4.66 14.46 -6.47
C GLU A 104 4.62 13.08 -7.12
N TYR A 105 4.94 12.06 -6.32
CA TYR A 105 4.93 10.64 -6.67
C TYR A 105 3.76 9.96 -5.97
N GLU A 106 3.52 8.69 -6.29
CA GLU A 106 2.47 7.89 -5.68
C GLU A 106 3.03 6.98 -4.58
N ALA A 107 2.13 6.39 -3.80
CA ALA A 107 2.48 5.45 -2.73
C ALA A 107 3.23 4.23 -3.27
N ASP A 108 2.89 3.73 -4.47
CA ASP A 108 3.59 2.65 -5.16
C ASP A 108 5.08 2.97 -5.37
N ASP A 109 5.40 4.19 -5.79
CA ASP A 109 6.76 4.67 -6.04
C ASP A 109 7.58 4.68 -4.73
N ALA A 110 6.95 5.09 -3.62
CA ALA A 110 7.56 5.08 -2.30
C ALA A 110 7.83 3.65 -1.81
N LEU A 111 6.85 2.76 -1.96
CA LEU A 111 6.94 1.35 -1.55
C LEU A 111 7.99 0.61 -2.38
N ALA A 112 8.00 0.79 -3.70
CA ALA A 112 9.00 0.21 -4.60
C ALA A 112 10.41 0.72 -4.25
N THR A 113 10.55 2.03 -4.02
CA THR A 113 11.84 2.63 -3.62
C THR A 113 12.32 2.10 -2.27
N ALA A 114 11.43 1.99 -1.29
CA ALA A 114 11.74 1.44 0.01
C ALA A 114 12.10 -0.04 -0.08
N ALA A 115 11.39 -0.83 -0.89
CA ALA A 115 11.70 -2.24 -1.08
C ALA A 115 13.09 -2.46 -1.68
N LEU A 116 13.45 -1.67 -2.70
CA LEU A 116 14.78 -1.70 -3.29
C LEU A 116 15.88 -1.33 -2.28
N LYS A 117 15.67 -0.25 -1.51
CA LYS A 117 16.65 0.22 -0.52
C LYS A 117 16.80 -0.74 0.65
N CYS A 118 15.70 -1.24 1.21
CA CYS A 118 15.72 -2.14 2.36
C CYS A 118 16.30 -3.51 2.00
N SER A 119 15.94 -4.08 0.85
CA SER A 119 16.47 -5.39 0.42
C SER A 119 17.97 -5.38 0.12
N ALA A 120 18.56 -4.20 -0.11
CA ALA A 120 20.01 -4.03 -0.26
C ALA A 120 20.77 -4.00 1.08
N ILE A 121 20.07 -3.92 2.22
CA ILE A 121 20.70 -3.87 3.55
C ILE A 121 20.99 -5.31 4.02
N PRO A 122 22.24 -5.68 4.32
CA PRO A 122 22.61 -7.07 4.64
C PRO A 122 21.89 -7.70 5.85
N THR A 123 21.40 -6.88 6.79
CA THR A 123 20.67 -7.34 7.98
C THR A 123 19.17 -7.49 7.76
N VAL A 124 18.67 -7.07 6.59
CA VAL A 124 17.27 -7.28 6.19
C VAL A 124 17.18 -8.64 5.52
N GLU A 125 16.41 -9.53 6.14
CA GLU A 125 16.18 -10.90 5.67
C GLU A 125 15.06 -10.93 4.65
N GLN A 126 14.01 -10.14 4.89
CA GLN A 126 12.84 -10.08 4.04
C GLN A 126 12.21 -8.69 4.05
N VAL A 127 11.75 -8.26 2.87
CA VAL A 127 10.84 -7.13 2.71
C VAL A 127 9.47 -7.65 2.27
N VAL A 128 8.44 -7.26 3.00
CA VAL A 128 7.05 -7.66 2.76
C VAL A 128 6.26 -6.44 2.34
N ILE A 129 5.82 -6.40 1.08
CA ILE A 129 5.02 -5.31 0.52
C ILE A 129 3.54 -5.63 0.74
N CYS A 130 2.90 -4.89 1.61
CA CYS A 130 1.49 -5.05 1.98
C CYS A 130 0.62 -4.12 1.14
N SER A 131 0.38 -4.50 -0.12
CA SER A 131 -0.55 -3.82 -1.03
C SER A 131 -1.30 -4.85 -1.89
N ALA A 132 -2.47 -4.47 -2.38
CA ALA A 132 -3.16 -5.22 -3.44
C ALA A 132 -2.79 -4.76 -4.84
N ASP A 133 -2.00 -3.69 -4.97
CA ASP A 133 -1.52 -3.20 -6.24
C ASP A 133 -0.66 -4.27 -6.93
N LYS A 134 -1.12 -4.69 -8.11
CA LYS A 134 -0.44 -5.71 -8.91
C LYS A 134 0.85 -5.17 -9.53
N ASP A 135 1.00 -3.85 -9.66
CA ASP A 135 2.20 -3.24 -10.22
C ASP A 135 3.39 -3.52 -9.30
N LEU A 136 3.17 -3.53 -7.98
CA LEU A 136 4.19 -3.84 -6.99
C LEU A 136 4.67 -5.31 -7.04
N ALA A 137 3.95 -6.21 -7.74
CA ALA A 137 4.45 -7.56 -8.02
C ALA A 137 5.77 -7.54 -8.82
N GLN A 138 6.07 -6.45 -9.53
CA GLN A 138 7.35 -6.28 -10.21
C GLN A 138 8.57 -6.28 -9.27
N MET A 139 8.35 -5.96 -7.99
CA MET A 139 9.40 -5.86 -6.98
C MET A 139 9.78 -7.20 -6.37
N VAL A 140 8.98 -8.25 -6.61
CA VAL A 140 9.19 -9.58 -6.04
C VAL A 140 10.54 -10.16 -6.48
N LYS A 141 11.26 -10.77 -5.53
CA LYS A 141 12.59 -11.33 -5.76
C LYS A 141 12.85 -12.54 -4.85
N GLY A 142 12.61 -13.74 -5.38
CA GLY A 142 12.60 -14.97 -4.58
C GLY A 142 11.82 -14.76 -3.28
N ASP A 143 12.42 -15.17 -2.16
CA ASP A 143 11.82 -15.00 -0.82
C ASP A 143 12.24 -13.69 -0.12
N SER A 144 13.15 -12.92 -0.73
CA SER A 144 13.74 -11.72 -0.10
C SER A 144 12.86 -10.48 -0.21
N VAL A 145 12.05 -10.39 -1.26
CA VAL A 145 11.02 -9.36 -1.44
C VAL A 145 9.76 -10.06 -1.92
N VAL A 146 8.69 -9.95 -1.14
CA VAL A 146 7.41 -10.62 -1.42
C VAL A 146 6.25 -9.63 -1.29
N CYS A 147 5.17 -9.86 -2.01
CA CYS A 147 3.92 -9.15 -1.78
C CYS A 147 3.06 -9.93 -0.79
N TYR A 148 2.25 -9.23 0.01
CA TYR A 148 1.38 -9.84 1.01
C TYR A 148 -0.03 -9.25 0.97
N ASP A 149 -0.98 -10.09 0.56
CA ASP A 149 -2.40 -9.80 0.69
C ASP A 149 -2.83 -10.06 2.14
N ARG A 150 -2.80 -9.00 2.94
CA ARG A 150 -3.16 -9.02 4.36
C ARG A 150 -4.60 -9.45 4.63
N ARG A 151 -5.50 -9.27 3.65
CA ARG A 151 -6.91 -9.66 3.80
C ARG A 151 -7.08 -11.16 3.64
N ARG A 152 -6.39 -11.75 2.67
CA ARG A 152 -6.49 -13.18 2.36
C ARG A 152 -5.47 -14.03 3.12
N GLY A 153 -4.47 -13.38 3.73
CA GLY A 153 -3.34 -14.06 4.38
C GLY A 153 -2.45 -14.78 3.36
N ILE A 154 -2.34 -14.24 2.14
CA ILE A 154 -1.60 -14.86 1.03
C ILE A 154 -0.31 -14.08 0.81
N VAL A 155 0.82 -14.77 0.92
CA VAL A 155 2.12 -14.28 0.46
C VAL A 155 2.27 -14.65 -1.01
N ILE A 156 2.73 -13.69 -1.81
CA ILE A 156 3.00 -13.84 -3.24
C ILE A 156 4.50 -13.65 -3.43
N ASP A 157 5.20 -14.77 -3.57
CA ASP A 157 6.59 -14.87 -3.99
C ASP A 157 6.68 -14.97 -5.53
N GLU A 158 7.87 -15.25 -6.05
CA GLU A 158 8.11 -15.29 -7.49
C GLU A 158 7.28 -16.36 -8.21
N ASP A 159 7.14 -17.55 -7.61
CA ASP A 159 6.29 -18.63 -8.14
C ASP A 159 4.81 -18.20 -8.11
N GLY A 160 4.38 -17.54 -7.04
CA GLY A 160 3.03 -16.97 -6.94
C GLY A 160 2.74 -15.89 -7.97
N VAL A 161 3.74 -15.07 -8.34
CA VAL A 161 3.61 -14.10 -9.45
C VAL A 161 3.42 -14.84 -10.78
N VAL A 162 4.22 -15.87 -11.04
CA VAL A 162 4.12 -16.66 -12.27
C VAL A 162 2.77 -17.40 -12.33
N GLU A 163 2.30 -17.98 -11.23
CA GLU A 163 1.00 -18.64 -11.17
C GLU A 163 -0.15 -17.65 -11.46
N LYS A 164 -0.08 -16.45 -10.86
CA LYS A 164 -1.15 -15.45 -10.97
C LYS A 164 -1.19 -14.73 -12.32
N PHE A 165 -0.03 -14.39 -12.88
CA PHE A 165 0.07 -13.53 -14.07
C PHE A 165 0.61 -14.24 -15.32
N GLY A 166 1.16 -15.45 -15.17
CA GLY A 166 1.78 -16.21 -16.26
C GLY A 166 3.14 -15.67 -16.72
N VAL A 167 3.70 -14.69 -16.00
CA VAL A 167 4.97 -14.03 -16.32
C VAL A 167 5.82 -13.84 -15.07
N SER A 168 7.14 -13.70 -15.24
CA SER A 168 8.05 -13.40 -14.11
C SER A 168 7.83 -11.98 -13.57
N PRO A 169 8.20 -11.68 -12.31
CA PRO A 169 8.13 -10.32 -11.72
C PRO A 169 8.71 -9.23 -12.63
N ARG A 170 9.88 -9.48 -13.23
CA ARG A 170 10.54 -8.52 -14.13
C ARG A 170 9.72 -8.16 -15.37
N SER A 171 8.81 -9.04 -15.78
CA SER A 171 7.95 -8.85 -16.96
C SER A 171 6.60 -8.22 -16.63
N ILE A 172 6.29 -7.98 -15.35
CA ILE A 172 5.02 -7.37 -14.92
C ILE A 172 4.78 -6.00 -15.59
N PRO A 173 5.74 -5.05 -15.63
CA PRO A 173 5.52 -3.76 -16.28
C PRO A 173 5.15 -3.90 -17.77
N ASP A 174 5.89 -4.74 -18.51
CA ASP A 174 5.63 -4.98 -19.94
C ASP A 174 4.27 -5.67 -20.15
N PHE A 175 3.94 -6.65 -19.30
CA PHE A 175 2.67 -7.36 -19.34
C PHE A 175 1.48 -6.42 -19.14
N LEU A 176 1.56 -5.52 -18.16
CA LEU A 176 0.51 -4.55 -17.86
C LEU A 176 0.40 -3.46 -18.93
N ALA A 177 1.53 -3.00 -19.48
CA ALA A 177 1.54 -2.08 -20.61
C ALA A 177 0.84 -2.67 -21.85
N LEU A 178 0.95 -3.98 -22.07
CA LEU A 178 0.34 -4.67 -23.22
C LEU A 178 -1.13 -5.04 -23.00
N THR A 179 -1.48 -5.46 -21.79
CA THR A 179 -2.84 -5.94 -21.47
C THR A 179 -3.77 -4.83 -21.00
N GLY A 180 -3.20 -3.68 -20.64
CA GLY A 180 -3.89 -2.59 -19.99
C GLY A 180 -4.07 -2.87 -18.49
N ASP A 181 -4.22 -1.78 -17.75
CA ASP A 181 -4.60 -1.85 -16.36
C ASP A 181 -6.06 -1.44 -16.19
N ALA A 182 -6.94 -2.44 -16.15
CA ALA A 182 -8.31 -2.26 -15.67
C ALA A 182 -8.33 -2.50 -14.15
N GLY A 183 -7.74 -1.56 -13.41
CA GLY A 183 -7.83 -1.46 -11.95
C GLY A 183 -9.20 -0.96 -11.50
#